data_AF-A0A1I7ZF92-F1
#
_entry.id   AF-A0A1I7ZF92-F1
#
_cell.length_a   1.000
_cell.length_b   1.000
_cell.length_c   1.000
_cell.angle_alpha   90.00
_cell.angle_beta   90.00
_cell.angle_gamma   90.00
#
_symmetry.space_group_name_H-M   'P 1'
#
loop_
_entity.id
_entity.type
_entity.pdbx_description
1 polymer ?
#
loop_
_entity_poly.entity_id
_entity_poly.type
_entity_poly.pdbx_seq_one_letter_code
_entity_poly.pdbx_strand_id
1 'polypeptide(L)'
;MDSVPYDFVERTIRIVSSPNGYTPSNFTSLQGHWGRYAKRLFDETEHCELCVYVRHLPDLYYDLDGQSKVRIEDLLRKNHINVDEMKMYFDIDFDPEVEKTETETIQSILRRSNALTKLTLYGLPSPSSEVASLLESIPRVSDLSVESKVHDESAVSALVEKHAQQGCLRSLQFLNMAVPSSLFPAVRTFFENSKFFSFIGKFSRKNDFLEEDDFVKELASLFAASFKQRMSTLQGVDVEASQAFLEVFLEELGSAAEEWPGTLSTRLRPPQSIYAGSHINVNFR
;
A
#
# COMPACT_ATOMS: atom_id res chain seq x y z
N MET A 1 38.46 -11.53 4.39
CA MET A 1 37.10 -10.97 4.23
C MET A 1 37.03 -9.76 5.12
N ASP A 2 37.42 -8.62 4.57
CA ASP A 2 37.32 -7.34 5.26
C ASP A 2 35.86 -7.10 5.62
N SER A 3 35.66 -6.68 6.86
CA SER A 3 34.41 -6.77 7.60
C SER A 3 33.26 -6.06 6.89
N VAL A 4 32.26 -6.81 6.45
CA VAL A 4 30.96 -6.23 6.08
C VAL A 4 30.42 -5.52 7.34
N PRO A 5 30.04 -4.24 7.26
CA PRO A 5 29.51 -3.52 8.41
C PRO A 5 28.28 -4.22 8.99
N TYR A 6 28.20 -4.35 10.31
CA TYR A 6 27.05 -4.97 10.97
C TYR A 6 25.73 -4.32 10.55
N ASP A 7 25.70 -2.98 10.42
CA ASP A 7 24.52 -2.24 9.98
C ASP A 7 24.05 -2.63 8.58
N PHE A 8 24.98 -2.94 7.67
CA PHE A 8 24.62 -3.42 6.34
C PHE A 8 23.99 -4.81 6.41
N VAL A 9 24.54 -5.70 7.25
CA VAL A 9 24.02 -7.05 7.43
C VAL A 9 22.66 -7.03 8.11
N GLU A 10 22.49 -6.24 9.18
CA GLU A 10 21.20 -6.06 9.84
C GLU A 10 20.15 -5.53 8.86
N ARG A 11 20.46 -4.46 8.13
CA ARG A 11 19.55 -3.89 7.14
C ARG A 11 19.19 -4.91 6.06
N THR A 12 20.16 -5.70 5.59
CA THR A 12 19.91 -6.76 4.60
C THR A 12 18.98 -7.82 5.16
N ILE A 13 19.27 -8.35 6.37
CA ILE A 13 18.42 -9.33 7.05
C ILE A 13 17.01 -8.78 7.22
N ARG A 14 16.85 -7.53 7.65
CA ARG A 14 15.53 -6.91 7.86
C ARG A 14 14.77 -6.69 6.55
N ILE A 15 15.43 -6.28 5.47
CA ILE A 15 14.80 -6.07 4.15
C ILE A 15 14.28 -7.39 3.54
N VAL A 16 15.05 -8.47 3.69
CA VAL A 16 14.72 -9.78 3.12
C VAL A 16 13.91 -10.68 4.06
N SER A 17 13.69 -10.24 5.30
CA SER A 17 12.80 -10.92 6.24
C SER A 17 11.35 -10.82 5.76
N SER A 18 10.52 -11.76 6.20
CA SER A 18 9.11 -11.77 5.83
C SER A 18 8.46 -10.43 6.23
N PRO A 19 7.72 -9.79 5.31
CA PRO A 19 7.05 -8.52 5.60
C PRO A 19 5.96 -8.65 6.66
N ASN A 20 5.48 -9.87 6.93
CA ASN A 20 4.37 -10.09 7.86
C ASN A 20 4.83 -10.41 9.29
N GLY A 21 6.14 -10.42 9.59
CA GLY A 21 6.65 -10.62 10.95
C GLY A 21 6.50 -12.01 11.57
N TYR A 22 5.55 -12.81 11.10
CA TYR A 22 5.27 -14.14 11.66
C TYR A 22 6.20 -15.24 11.11
N THR A 23 7.02 -14.93 10.10
CA THR A 23 7.93 -15.91 9.49
C THR A 23 9.37 -15.46 9.65
N PRO A 24 10.23 -16.28 10.29
CA PRO A 24 11.65 -16.01 10.39
C PRO A 24 12.28 -15.79 9.01
N SER A 25 13.26 -14.89 8.94
CA SER A 25 14.11 -14.73 7.76
C SER A 25 14.72 -16.05 7.33
N ASN A 26 14.90 -16.28 6.03
CA ASN A 26 15.69 -17.42 5.52
C ASN A 26 17.10 -17.45 6.13
N PHE A 27 17.62 -16.30 6.55
CA PHE A 27 18.91 -16.18 7.24
C PHE A 27 18.94 -16.94 8.58
N THR A 28 17.80 -17.12 9.25
CA THR A 28 17.74 -17.88 10.52
C THR A 28 18.11 -19.35 10.36
N SER A 29 18.00 -19.89 9.14
CA SER A 29 18.42 -21.26 8.81
C SER A 29 19.93 -21.42 8.58
N LEU A 30 20.67 -20.31 8.42
CA LEU A 30 22.11 -20.36 8.19
C LEU A 30 22.84 -20.86 9.43
N GLN A 31 23.85 -21.70 9.25
CA GLN A 31 24.70 -22.11 10.35
C GLN A 31 25.69 -21.00 10.74
N GLY A 32 26.06 -20.94 12.02
CA GLY A 32 27.11 -20.05 12.51
C GLY A 32 26.60 -18.70 13.02
N HIS A 33 27.46 -17.68 12.93
CA HIS A 33 27.22 -16.36 13.55
C HIS A 33 25.99 -15.65 12.96
N TRP A 34 25.88 -15.61 11.63
CA TRP A 34 24.83 -14.85 10.94
C TRP A 34 23.43 -15.42 11.15
N GLY A 35 23.26 -16.74 11.20
CA GLY A 35 21.95 -17.32 11.51
C GLY A 35 21.52 -17.09 12.94
N ARG A 36 22.45 -17.16 13.90
CA ARG A 36 22.17 -16.77 15.30
C ARG A 36 21.80 -15.30 15.43
N TYR A 37 22.49 -14.42 14.69
CA TYR A 37 22.19 -13.00 14.68
C TYR A 37 20.83 -12.69 14.04
N ALA A 38 20.52 -13.29 12.89
CA ALA A 38 19.21 -13.17 12.25
C ALA A 38 18.08 -13.67 13.16
N LYS A 39 18.30 -14.78 13.88
CA LYS A 39 17.33 -15.29 14.84
C LYS A 39 17.12 -14.32 16.00
N ARG A 40 18.20 -13.77 16.57
CA ARG A 40 18.10 -12.75 17.62
C ARG A 40 17.34 -11.51 17.13
N LEU A 41 17.67 -11.00 15.95
CA LEU A 41 16.96 -9.85 15.37
C LEU A 41 15.46 -10.14 15.22
N PHE A 42 15.10 -11.34 14.79
CA PHE A 42 13.70 -11.76 14.74
C PHE A 42 13.05 -11.77 16.13
N ASP A 43 13.69 -12.42 17.12
CA ASP A 43 13.19 -12.54 18.48
C ASP A 43 13.07 -11.18 19.21
N GLU A 44 13.92 -10.20 18.85
CA GLU A 44 13.97 -8.86 19.46
C GLU A 44 13.18 -7.78 18.67
N THR A 45 12.64 -8.12 17.49
CA THR A 45 11.85 -7.17 16.69
C THR A 45 10.40 -7.18 17.13
N GLU A 46 9.90 -6.02 17.54
CA GLU A 46 8.50 -5.84 17.89
C GLU A 46 7.69 -5.47 16.65
N HIS A 47 6.59 -6.19 16.45
CA HIS A 47 5.63 -5.97 15.39
C HIS A 47 4.42 -5.25 15.96
N CYS A 48 3.96 -4.18 15.31
CA CYS A 48 2.87 -3.37 15.83
C CYS A 48 1.95 -2.83 14.73
N GLU A 49 0.68 -2.65 15.11
CA GLU A 49 -0.32 -1.92 14.34
C GLU A 49 -0.50 -0.53 14.95
N LEU A 50 -0.25 0.51 14.16
CA LEU A 50 -0.32 1.90 14.62
C LEU A 50 -1.63 2.56 14.17
N CYS A 51 -2.47 2.97 15.13
CA CYS A 51 -3.62 3.83 14.85
C CYS A 51 -3.28 5.28 15.23
N VAL A 52 -3.28 6.18 14.23
CA VAL A 52 -3.02 7.60 14.43
C VAL A 52 -4.32 8.38 14.25
N TYR A 53 -4.81 8.97 15.33
CA TYR A 53 -5.94 9.89 15.31
C TYR A 53 -5.41 11.32 15.29
N VAL A 54 -5.50 11.98 14.13
CA VAL A 54 -4.89 13.30 13.93
C VAL A 54 -5.70 14.42 14.62
N ARG A 55 -6.89 14.13 15.18
CA ARG A 55 -7.67 15.08 16.01
C ARG A 55 -7.22 15.20 17.46
N HIS A 56 -6.56 14.18 17.98
CA HIS A 56 -6.31 13.96 19.39
C HIS A 56 -4.95 13.29 19.58
N LEU A 57 -3.84 13.91 19.18
CA LEU A 57 -2.54 13.57 19.76
C LEU A 57 -2.51 14.16 21.19
N PRO A 58 -3.33 13.65 22.10
CA PRO A 58 -2.71 13.02 23.27
C PRO A 58 -2.97 11.50 23.35
N ASP A 59 -3.75 10.98 22.41
CA ASP A 59 -4.35 9.66 22.45
C ASP A 59 -3.85 8.79 21.28
N LEU A 60 -2.52 8.69 21.16
CA LEU A 60 -1.87 7.67 20.34
C LEU A 60 -2.12 6.30 20.96
N TYR A 61 -2.99 5.54 20.31
CA TYR A 61 -3.28 4.17 20.67
C TYR A 61 -2.76 3.26 19.56
N TYR A 62 -1.94 2.28 19.93
CA TYR A 62 -1.54 1.22 19.02
C TYR A 62 -2.02 -0.11 19.59
N ASP A 63 -2.45 -1.00 18.70
CA ASP A 63 -2.89 -2.35 19.06
C ASP A 63 -1.70 -3.29 18.89
N LEU A 64 -1.38 -4.02 19.95
CA LEU A 64 -0.43 -5.12 19.92
C LEU A 64 -1.24 -6.40 20.04
N ASP A 65 -1.54 -7.01 18.89
CA ASP A 65 -2.03 -8.39 18.78
C ASP A 65 -3.17 -8.72 19.76
N GLY A 66 -4.15 -7.81 19.90
CA GLY A 66 -5.35 -8.00 20.71
C GLY A 66 -5.20 -7.69 22.20
N GLN A 67 -4.09 -7.09 22.63
CA GLN A 67 -3.95 -6.51 23.98
C GLN A 67 -4.11 -4.99 23.99
N SER A 68 -4.62 -4.51 25.13
CA SER A 68 -4.83 -3.11 25.49
C SER A 68 -3.69 -2.18 25.07
N LYS A 69 -4.06 -1.07 24.40
CA LYS A 69 -3.41 0.25 24.36
C LYS A 69 -2.10 0.33 25.17
N VAL A 70 -0.96 0.18 24.50
CA VAL A 70 0.36 0.36 25.13
C VAL A 70 0.85 1.78 24.88
N ARG A 71 1.74 2.27 25.75
CA ARG A 71 2.25 3.65 25.72
C ARG A 71 3.32 3.83 24.63
N ILE A 72 3.28 4.93 23.90
CA ILE A 72 4.26 5.22 22.83
C ILE A 72 5.71 5.23 23.36
N GLU A 73 5.92 5.62 24.62
CA GLU A 73 7.23 5.59 25.26
C GLU A 73 7.81 4.18 25.36
N ASP A 74 6.98 3.15 25.46
CA ASP A 74 7.43 1.76 25.49
C ASP A 74 7.91 1.32 24.11
N LEU A 75 7.29 1.78 23.02
CA LEU A 75 7.82 1.60 21.65
C LEU A 75 9.16 2.30 21.49
N LEU A 76 9.27 3.55 21.95
CA LEU A 76 10.51 4.31 21.81
C LEU A 76 11.71 3.61 22.46
N ARG A 77 11.49 2.84 23.54
CA ARG A 77 12.51 2.05 24.24
C ARG A 77 12.92 0.77 23.52
N LYS A 78 12.10 0.25 22.60
CA LYS A 78 12.48 -0.91 21.78
C LYS A 78 13.61 -0.50 20.85
N ASN A 79 14.46 -1.44 20.44
CA ASN A 79 15.52 -1.15 19.46
C ASN A 79 15.02 -1.38 18.03
N HIS A 80 14.29 -2.48 17.82
CA HIS A 80 13.77 -2.88 16.52
C HIS A 80 12.25 -2.90 16.55
N ILE A 81 11.65 -2.07 15.70
CA ILE A 81 10.19 -1.96 15.56
C ILE A 81 9.88 -2.19 14.08
N ASN A 82 8.77 -2.86 13.83
CA ASN A 82 8.15 -3.03 12.52
C ASN A 82 6.69 -2.59 12.66
N VAL A 83 6.32 -1.56 11.90
CA VAL A 83 4.93 -1.09 11.79
C VAL A 83 4.30 -1.79 10.60
N ASP A 84 3.60 -2.89 10.86
CA ASP A 84 3.05 -3.75 9.81
C ASP A 84 1.77 -3.16 9.21
N GLU A 85 0.98 -2.49 10.05
CA GLU A 85 -0.25 -1.82 9.66
C GLU A 85 -0.30 -0.43 10.31
N MET A 86 -0.76 0.55 9.53
CA MET A 86 -0.95 1.92 9.97
C MET A 86 -2.31 2.42 9.48
N LYS A 87 -3.15 2.84 10.42
CA LYS A 87 -4.45 3.46 10.14
C LYS A 87 -4.40 4.92 10.56
N MET A 88 -4.71 5.82 9.64
CA MET A 88 -4.71 7.26 9.90
C MET A 88 -6.12 7.81 9.80
N TYR A 89 -6.64 8.29 10.93
CA TYR A 89 -7.95 8.89 11.05
C TYR A 89 -7.81 10.41 11.09
N PHE A 90 -8.21 11.04 10.00
CA PHE A 90 -8.33 12.49 9.88
C PHE A 90 -9.81 12.82 9.91
N ASP A 91 -10.18 13.81 10.69
CA ASP A 91 -11.58 14.12 10.88
C ASP A 91 -11.80 15.62 10.71
N ILE A 92 -12.55 15.99 9.66
CA ILE A 92 -13.48 17.14 9.60
C ILE A 92 -12.90 18.49 10.08
N ASP A 93 -13.13 18.71 11.37
CA ASP A 93 -12.95 19.92 12.17
C ASP A 93 -11.58 19.99 12.90
N PHE A 94 -10.47 19.77 12.18
CA PHE A 94 -9.11 19.82 12.74
C PHE A 94 -8.65 21.26 13.05
N ASP A 95 -8.10 21.49 14.25
CA ASP A 95 -7.39 22.71 14.65
C ASP A 95 -5.86 22.46 14.62
N PRO A 96 -5.10 23.13 13.73
CA PRO A 96 -3.69 22.81 13.46
C PRO A 96 -2.68 23.26 14.54
N GLU A 97 -3.06 24.02 15.56
CA GLU A 97 -2.07 24.65 16.47
C GLU A 97 -1.53 23.76 17.61
N VAL A 98 -2.08 22.56 17.88
CA VAL A 98 -1.84 21.89 19.17
C VAL A 98 -0.66 20.86 19.21
N GLU A 99 -0.18 20.26 18.12
CA GLU A 99 0.47 18.92 18.25
C GLU A 99 1.78 18.68 17.45
N LYS A 100 2.75 19.61 17.52
CA LYS A 100 4.06 19.42 16.86
C LYS A 100 4.92 18.30 17.46
N THR A 101 4.90 18.14 18.78
CA THR A 101 5.82 17.24 19.52
C THR A 101 5.52 15.75 19.33
N GLU A 102 4.25 15.35 19.21
CA GLU A 102 3.88 13.95 18.99
C GLU A 102 4.09 13.51 17.55
N THR A 103 3.92 14.43 16.60
CA THR A 103 4.23 14.18 15.20
C THR A 103 5.70 13.76 15.04
N GLU A 104 6.65 14.46 15.69
CA GLU A 104 8.08 14.09 15.68
C GLU A 104 8.33 12.70 16.29
N THR A 105 7.57 12.35 17.33
CA THR A 105 7.66 11.05 18.01
C THR A 105 7.20 9.92 17.08
N ILE A 106 6.05 10.08 16.40
CA ILE A 106 5.57 9.09 15.44
C ILE A 106 6.55 8.97 14.27
N GLN A 107 7.03 10.08 13.72
CA GLN A 107 8.01 10.06 12.64
C GLN A 107 9.29 9.32 13.04
N SER A 108 9.74 9.47 14.30
CA SER A 108 10.90 8.73 14.83
C SER A 108 10.65 7.21 14.83
N ILE A 109 9.45 6.76 15.22
CA ILE A 109 9.06 5.35 15.17
C ILE A 109 9.02 4.85 13.72
N LEU A 110 8.35 5.59 12.83
CA LEU A 110 8.19 5.22 11.42
C LEU A 110 9.54 5.11 10.70
N ARG A 111 10.45 6.06 10.91
CA ARG A 111 11.82 6.03 10.33
C ARG A 111 12.65 4.83 10.78
N ARG A 112 12.31 4.22 11.92
CA ARG A 112 12.99 3.03 12.47
C ARG A 112 12.33 1.71 12.03
N SER A 113 11.11 1.79 11.48
CA SER A 113 10.42 0.67 10.87
C SER A 113 11.16 0.20 9.62
N ASN A 114 11.21 -1.11 9.40
CA ASN A 114 11.68 -1.68 8.13
C ASN A 114 10.63 -2.58 7.45
N ALA A 115 9.43 -2.65 8.03
CA ALA A 115 8.31 -3.43 7.53
C ALA A 115 7.83 -2.92 6.17
N LEU A 116 7.09 -3.78 5.46
CA LEU A 116 6.21 -3.37 4.37
C LEU A 116 4.88 -2.98 5.01
N THR A 117 4.68 -1.68 5.25
CA THR A 117 3.52 -1.19 5.97
C THR A 117 2.28 -1.21 5.08
N LYS A 118 1.16 -1.70 5.62
CA LYS A 118 -0.18 -1.49 5.09
C LYS A 118 -0.72 -0.18 5.62
N LEU A 119 -0.95 0.79 4.75
CA LEU A 119 -1.40 2.13 5.10
C LEU A 119 -2.86 2.31 4.68
N THR A 120 -3.70 2.67 5.65
CA THR A 120 -5.10 3.03 5.40
C THR A 120 -5.36 4.48 5.83
N LEU A 121 -5.86 5.28 4.89
CA LEU A 121 -6.18 6.70 5.09
C LEU A 121 -7.70 6.91 5.18
N TYR A 122 -8.15 7.49 6.28
CA TYR A 122 -9.53 7.90 6.51
C TYR A 122 -9.63 9.42 6.57
N GLY A 123 -10.17 10.05 5.54
CA GLY A 123 -10.62 11.44 5.57
C GLY A 123 -9.53 12.48 5.35
N LEU A 124 -8.52 12.18 4.52
CA LEU A 124 -7.31 13.01 4.36
C LEU A 124 -7.67 14.50 4.17
N PRO A 125 -7.21 15.39 5.06
CA PRO A 125 -7.66 16.77 5.13
C PRO A 125 -7.03 17.59 4.01
N SER A 126 -7.27 18.90 4.01
CA SER A 126 -6.59 19.80 3.08
C SER A 126 -5.07 19.77 3.31
N PRO A 127 -4.25 20.15 2.31
CA PRO A 127 -2.80 20.06 2.41
C PRO A 127 -2.23 20.72 3.67
N SER A 128 -1.40 19.97 4.40
CA SER A 128 -0.69 20.40 5.61
C SER A 128 0.72 19.84 5.61
N SER A 129 1.69 20.66 6.03
CA SER A 129 3.11 20.26 6.14
C SER A 129 3.33 19.13 7.12
N GLU A 130 2.54 19.08 8.19
CA GLU A 130 2.63 18.09 9.27
C GLU A 130 2.21 16.72 8.76
N VAL A 131 1.05 16.67 8.08
CA VAL A 131 0.53 15.43 7.48
C VAL A 131 1.47 14.95 6.37
N ALA A 132 1.93 15.84 5.50
CA ALA A 132 2.89 15.50 4.45
C ALA A 132 4.19 14.92 5.04
N SER A 133 4.78 15.59 6.05
CA SER A 133 6.00 15.14 6.72
C SER A 133 5.83 13.79 7.41
N LEU A 134 4.66 13.55 8.00
CA LEU A 134 4.33 12.28 8.63
C LEU A 134 4.23 11.15 7.60
N LEU A 135 3.49 11.36 6.50
CA LEU A 135 3.37 10.40 5.41
C LEU A 135 4.73 10.11 4.73
N GLU A 136 5.55 11.14 4.54
CA GLU A 136 6.91 11.00 4.02
C GLU A 136 7.82 10.16 4.90
N SER A 137 7.59 10.15 6.22
CA SER A 137 8.39 9.38 7.17
C SER A 137 8.18 7.87 7.09
N ILE A 138 7.10 7.42 6.43
CA ILE A 138 6.83 5.99 6.22
C ILE A 138 7.84 5.45 5.20
N PRO A 139 8.70 4.49 5.57
CA PRO A 139 9.82 4.10 4.72
C PRO A 139 9.36 3.27 3.52
N ARG A 140 8.41 2.35 3.72
CA ARG A 140 7.95 1.42 2.68
C ARG A 140 6.46 1.12 2.89
N VAL A 141 5.63 1.48 1.90
CA VAL A 141 4.21 1.11 1.87
C VAL A 141 4.01 0.02 0.84
N SER A 142 3.48 -1.13 1.24
CA SER A 142 3.08 -2.19 0.30
C SER A 142 1.64 -2.09 -0.13
N ASP A 143 0.78 -1.61 0.75
CA ASP A 143 -0.66 -1.56 0.52
C ASP A 143 -1.13 -0.17 0.89
N LEU A 144 -1.73 0.54 -0.06
CA LEU A 144 -2.32 1.84 0.18
C LEU A 144 -3.83 1.75 -0.04
N SER A 145 -4.58 1.98 1.03
CA SER A 145 -6.05 2.05 1.00
C SER A 145 -6.52 3.44 1.37
N VAL A 146 -7.44 3.99 0.58
CA VAL A 146 -8.07 5.29 0.79
C VAL A 146 -9.57 5.06 0.95
N GLU A 147 -10.11 5.25 2.15
CA GLU A 147 -11.48 4.81 2.50
C GLU A 147 -12.56 5.89 2.49
N SER A 148 -12.20 7.13 2.13
CA SER A 148 -13.12 8.27 2.19
C SER A 148 -12.58 9.46 1.40
N LYS A 149 -13.34 10.55 1.36
CA LYS A 149 -13.01 11.74 0.59
C LYS A 149 -11.60 12.26 0.95
N VAL A 150 -10.81 12.45 -0.10
CA VAL A 150 -9.47 13.05 -0.03
C VAL A 150 -9.58 14.51 -0.40
N HIS A 151 -9.06 15.39 0.45
CA HIS A 151 -8.90 16.81 0.14
C HIS A 151 -7.47 17.12 -0.35
N ASP A 152 -6.47 16.41 0.17
CA ASP A 152 -5.08 16.49 -0.29
C ASP A 152 -4.71 15.35 -1.25
N GLU A 153 -5.16 15.48 -2.50
CA GLU A 153 -4.87 14.53 -3.57
C GLU A 153 -3.36 14.51 -3.95
N SER A 154 -2.64 15.60 -3.63
CA SER A 154 -1.20 15.71 -3.90
C SER A 154 -0.38 14.81 -2.98
N ALA A 155 -0.73 14.70 -1.70
CA ALA A 155 -0.09 13.79 -0.77
C ALA A 155 -0.31 12.31 -1.14
N VAL A 156 -1.52 11.96 -1.61
CA VAL A 156 -1.79 10.60 -2.11
C VAL A 156 -0.95 10.29 -3.35
N SER A 157 -0.87 11.23 -4.29
CA SER A 157 -0.03 11.08 -5.48
C SER A 157 1.45 10.88 -5.12
N ALA A 158 1.98 11.71 -4.21
CA ALA A 158 3.37 11.61 -3.75
C ALA A 158 3.67 10.27 -3.08
N LEU A 159 2.75 9.74 -2.27
CA LEU A 159 2.88 8.39 -1.68
C LEU A 159 2.94 7.30 -2.74
N VAL A 160 2.01 7.33 -3.71
CA VAL A 160 1.96 6.34 -4.78
C VAL A 160 3.25 6.38 -5.60
N GLU A 161 3.68 7.56 -6.05
CA GLU A 161 4.90 7.74 -6.84
C GLU A 161 6.14 7.23 -6.08
N LYS A 162 6.35 7.69 -4.85
CA LYS A 162 7.48 7.30 -4.01
C LYS A 162 7.56 5.78 -3.86
N HIS A 163 6.46 5.14 -3.49
CA HIS A 163 6.48 3.71 -3.15
C HIS A 163 6.38 2.79 -4.38
N ALA A 164 5.79 3.26 -5.49
CA ALA A 164 5.86 2.58 -6.78
C ALA A 164 7.29 2.60 -7.35
N GLN A 165 7.97 3.77 -7.33
CA GLN A 165 9.36 3.90 -7.78
C GLN A 165 10.35 3.09 -6.94
N GLN A 166 10.11 3.01 -5.63
CA GLN A 166 10.86 2.13 -4.73
C GLN A 166 10.56 0.63 -4.98
N GLY A 167 9.56 0.32 -5.81
CA GLY A 167 9.15 -1.04 -6.12
C GLY A 167 8.56 -1.78 -4.93
N CYS A 168 8.08 -1.06 -3.90
CA CYS A 168 7.50 -1.65 -2.69
C CYS A 168 5.97 -1.62 -2.67
N LEU A 169 5.33 -0.68 -3.38
CA LEU A 169 3.87 -0.65 -3.50
C LEU A 169 3.36 -1.83 -4.33
N ARG A 170 2.30 -2.46 -3.83
CA ARG A 170 1.78 -3.75 -4.31
C ARG A 170 0.25 -3.80 -4.35
N SER A 171 -0.42 -3.05 -3.50
CA SER A 171 -1.87 -2.84 -3.55
C SER A 171 -2.21 -1.36 -3.52
N LEU A 172 -3.17 -0.95 -4.35
CA LEU A 172 -3.74 0.38 -4.33
C LEU A 172 -5.27 0.27 -4.39
N GLN A 173 -5.94 0.80 -3.37
CA GLN A 173 -7.37 0.66 -3.19
C GLN A 173 -8.04 2.00 -2.87
N PHE A 174 -9.10 2.30 -3.61
CA PHE A 174 -10.01 3.42 -3.35
C PHE A 174 -11.35 2.84 -2.91
N LEU A 175 -11.52 2.72 -1.59
CA LEU A 175 -12.67 2.10 -0.97
C LEU A 175 -13.74 3.16 -0.70
N ASN A 176 -15.01 2.81 -0.94
CA ASN A 176 -16.16 3.67 -0.68
C ASN A 176 -16.17 5.04 -1.39
N MET A 177 -15.28 5.26 -2.38
CA MET A 177 -15.22 6.49 -3.17
C MET A 177 -14.93 6.20 -4.64
N ALA A 178 -15.21 7.18 -5.50
CA ALA A 178 -14.68 7.19 -6.86
C ALA A 178 -13.26 7.78 -6.85
N VAL A 179 -12.38 7.24 -7.69
CA VAL A 179 -11.04 7.76 -7.95
C VAL A 179 -11.19 9.16 -8.56
N PRO A 180 -10.70 10.22 -7.89
CA PRO A 180 -10.67 11.55 -8.47
C PRO A 180 -9.81 11.57 -9.73
N SER A 181 -10.21 12.34 -10.74
CA SER A 181 -9.48 12.44 -12.02
C SER A 181 -8.06 13.00 -11.86
N SER A 182 -7.85 13.83 -10.86
CA SER A 182 -6.52 14.32 -10.44
C SER A 182 -5.57 13.22 -9.97
N LEU A 183 -6.08 12.06 -9.52
CA LEU A 183 -5.27 10.91 -9.12
C LEU A 183 -5.01 9.93 -10.28
N PHE A 184 -5.53 10.17 -11.48
CA PHE A 184 -5.29 9.30 -12.64
C PHE A 184 -3.81 9.15 -12.98
N PRO A 185 -2.96 10.21 -12.94
CA PRO A 185 -1.53 10.06 -13.14
C PRO A 185 -0.85 9.17 -12.09
N ALA A 186 -1.28 9.24 -10.83
CA ALA A 186 -0.76 8.38 -9.77
C ALA A 186 -1.17 6.91 -10.00
N VAL A 187 -2.43 6.66 -10.37
CA VAL A 187 -2.89 5.32 -10.74
C VAL A 187 -2.10 4.76 -11.92
N ARG A 188 -1.87 5.56 -12.98
CA ARG A 188 -1.01 5.16 -14.10
C ARG A 188 0.39 4.77 -13.64
N THR A 189 1.01 5.63 -12.83
CA THR A 189 2.34 5.38 -12.25
C THR A 189 2.38 4.07 -11.46
N PHE A 190 1.31 3.76 -10.72
CA PHE A 190 1.19 2.49 -10.01
C PHE A 190 1.20 1.30 -10.99
N PHE A 191 0.38 1.32 -12.04
CA PHE A 191 0.33 0.24 -13.04
C PHE A 191 1.64 0.06 -13.82
N GLU A 192 2.32 1.17 -14.15
CA GLU A 192 3.57 1.15 -14.92
C GLU A 192 4.78 0.68 -14.08
N ASN A 193 4.88 1.15 -12.84
CA ASN A 193 6.11 0.98 -12.05
C ASN A 193 6.01 -0.09 -10.95
N SER A 194 4.79 -0.54 -10.61
CA SER A 194 4.61 -1.51 -9.53
C SER A 194 4.45 -2.93 -10.05
N LYS A 195 5.06 -3.90 -9.34
CA LYS A 195 4.73 -5.33 -9.48
C LYS A 195 3.50 -5.67 -8.64
N PHE A 196 2.39 -4.99 -8.90
CA PHE A 196 1.20 -5.04 -8.04
C PHE A 196 0.54 -6.42 -7.99
N PHE A 197 -0.10 -6.76 -6.88
CA PHE A 197 -0.97 -7.94 -6.79
C PHE A 197 -2.45 -7.55 -6.75
N SER A 198 -2.80 -6.33 -6.36
CA SER A 198 -4.20 -5.94 -6.22
C SER A 198 -4.44 -4.48 -6.58
N PHE A 199 -5.56 -4.22 -7.24
CA PHE A 199 -6.07 -2.87 -7.50
C PHE A 199 -7.58 -2.86 -7.33
N ILE A 200 -8.10 -1.88 -6.59
CA ILE A 200 -9.54 -1.65 -6.43
C ILE A 200 -9.84 -0.17 -6.67
N GLY A 201 -10.70 0.12 -7.64
CA GLY A 201 -11.10 1.50 -7.96
C GLY A 201 -12.48 1.60 -8.57
N LYS A 202 -13.15 2.74 -8.34
CA LYS A 202 -14.40 3.14 -8.99
C LYS A 202 -14.18 4.42 -9.77
N PHE A 203 -14.67 4.52 -11.00
CA PHE A 203 -14.58 5.70 -11.86
C PHE A 203 -16.00 6.21 -12.09
N SER A 204 -16.25 7.49 -11.82
CA SER A 204 -17.59 8.03 -11.76
C SER A 204 -18.01 8.57 -13.12
N ARG A 205 -18.75 7.79 -13.90
CA ARG A 205 -19.31 8.20 -15.21
C ARG A 205 -20.28 9.38 -15.07
N LYS A 206 -19.78 10.60 -14.90
CA LYS A 206 -20.58 11.82 -14.91
C LYS A 206 -20.90 12.14 -16.35
N ASN A 207 -22.17 12.49 -16.58
CA ASN A 207 -22.91 12.31 -17.83
C ASN A 207 -22.37 12.92 -19.14
N ASP A 208 -21.18 13.51 -19.21
CA ASP A 208 -20.68 14.14 -20.44
C ASP A 208 -19.16 14.00 -20.69
N PHE A 209 -18.40 13.25 -19.88
CA PHE A 209 -16.94 13.15 -20.03
C PHE A 209 -16.50 11.81 -20.62
N LEU A 210 -16.14 11.82 -21.91
CA LEU A 210 -15.48 10.72 -22.62
C LEU A 210 -14.12 10.33 -21.98
N GLU A 211 -13.51 11.26 -21.25
CA GLU A 211 -12.18 11.10 -20.65
C GLU A 211 -12.07 9.93 -19.67
N GLU A 212 -13.13 9.64 -18.90
CA GLU A 212 -13.10 8.52 -17.96
C GLU A 212 -13.18 7.16 -18.65
N ASP A 213 -13.97 7.04 -19.72
CA ASP A 213 -14.05 5.80 -20.50
C ASP A 213 -12.70 5.53 -21.19
N ASP A 214 -12.06 6.56 -21.73
CA ASP A 214 -10.73 6.43 -22.34
C ASP A 214 -9.65 6.09 -21.31
N PHE A 215 -9.72 6.66 -20.10
CA PHE A 215 -8.83 6.28 -19.00
C PHE A 215 -9.04 4.83 -18.56
N VAL A 216 -10.29 4.35 -18.47
CA VAL A 216 -10.59 2.96 -18.13
C VAL A 216 -10.02 1.99 -19.18
N LYS A 217 -10.10 2.34 -20.47
CA LYS A 217 -9.47 1.55 -21.55
C LYS A 217 -7.95 1.58 -21.45
N GLU A 218 -7.36 2.73 -21.16
CA GLU A 218 -5.92 2.86 -20.92
C GLU A 218 -5.46 1.93 -19.78
N LEU A 219 -6.19 1.93 -18.65
CA LEU A 219 -5.90 1.01 -17.54
C LEU A 219 -6.01 -0.46 -17.95
N ALA A 220 -6.96 -0.80 -18.83
CA ALA A 220 -7.09 -2.15 -19.36
C ALA A 220 -5.87 -2.57 -20.19
N SER A 221 -5.37 -1.71 -21.07
CA SER A 221 -4.14 -1.96 -21.84
C SER A 221 -2.90 -2.05 -20.95
N LEU A 222 -2.74 -1.16 -19.96
CA LEU A 222 -1.64 -1.22 -18.99
C LEU A 222 -1.68 -2.52 -18.19
N PHE A 223 -2.88 -2.94 -17.78
CA PHE A 223 -3.07 -4.20 -17.06
C PHE A 223 -2.74 -5.41 -17.93
N ALA A 224 -3.19 -5.44 -19.19
CA ALA A 224 -2.86 -6.51 -20.13
C ALA A 224 -1.35 -6.61 -20.37
N ALA A 225 -0.65 -5.47 -20.51
CA ALA A 225 0.80 -5.44 -20.65
C ALA A 225 1.52 -6.03 -19.41
N SER A 226 1.10 -5.61 -18.21
CA SER A 226 1.64 -6.13 -16.94
C SER A 226 1.39 -7.63 -16.78
N PHE A 227 0.18 -8.08 -17.13
CA PHE A 227 -0.18 -9.49 -17.15
C PHE A 227 0.74 -10.30 -18.05
N LYS A 228 0.87 -9.91 -19.33
CA LYS A 228 1.73 -10.60 -20.32
C LYS A 228 3.18 -10.69 -19.85
N GLN A 229 3.70 -9.61 -19.26
CA GLN A 229 5.07 -9.58 -18.75
C GLN A 229 5.29 -10.58 -17.62
N ARG A 230 4.27 -10.84 -16.80
CA ARG A 230 4.36 -11.63 -15.57
C ARG A 230 3.75 -13.02 -15.67
N MET A 231 3.10 -13.31 -16.79
CA MET A 231 2.30 -14.50 -17.04
C MET A 231 2.97 -15.82 -16.61
N SER A 232 4.29 -15.95 -16.84
CA SER A 232 5.06 -17.15 -16.45
C SER A 232 5.19 -17.39 -14.94
N THR A 233 4.93 -16.37 -14.11
CA THR A 233 5.08 -16.41 -12.64
C THR A 233 3.75 -16.38 -11.89
N LEU A 234 2.65 -16.09 -12.59
CA LEU A 234 1.32 -15.95 -12.00
C LEU A 234 0.64 -17.31 -11.90
N GLN A 235 -0.06 -17.54 -10.79
CA GLN A 235 -0.86 -18.76 -10.59
C GLN A 235 -2.33 -18.53 -10.97
N GLY A 236 -2.83 -17.32 -10.76
CA GLY A 236 -4.21 -16.95 -11.11
C GLY A 236 -4.41 -15.44 -11.19
N VAL A 237 -5.45 -15.03 -11.92
CA VAL A 237 -5.88 -13.64 -12.02
C VAL A 237 -7.39 -13.59 -11.96
N ASP A 238 -7.92 -12.79 -11.04
CA ASP A 238 -9.35 -12.50 -10.93
C ASP A 238 -9.58 -11.03 -11.29
N VAL A 239 -10.45 -10.80 -12.27
CA VAL A 239 -10.79 -9.48 -12.81
C VAL A 239 -12.30 -9.30 -12.74
N GLU A 240 -12.75 -8.49 -11.80
CA GLU A 240 -14.13 -8.03 -11.74
C GLU A 240 -14.18 -6.56 -12.19
N ALA A 241 -14.63 -6.33 -13.43
CA ALA A 241 -14.58 -5.01 -14.03
C ALA A 241 -15.83 -4.65 -14.86
N SER A 242 -15.86 -3.40 -15.34
CA SER A 242 -16.86 -2.93 -16.31
C SER A 242 -16.69 -3.61 -17.68
N GLN A 243 -17.75 -3.63 -18.49
CA GLN A 243 -17.71 -4.18 -19.85
C GLN A 243 -16.61 -3.53 -20.70
N ALA A 244 -16.52 -2.19 -20.68
CA ALA A 244 -15.53 -1.45 -21.47
C ALA A 244 -14.09 -1.81 -21.10
N PHE A 245 -13.81 -2.03 -19.81
CA PHE A 245 -12.51 -2.50 -19.36
C PHE A 245 -12.23 -3.93 -19.86
N LEU A 246 -13.19 -4.85 -19.69
CA LEU A 246 -13.01 -6.26 -20.06
C LEU A 246 -12.84 -6.45 -21.57
N GLU A 247 -13.56 -5.68 -22.39
CA GLU A 247 -13.42 -5.73 -23.85
C GLU A 247 -11.99 -5.39 -24.29
N VAL A 248 -11.47 -4.24 -23.85
CA VAL A 248 -10.10 -3.84 -24.18
C VAL A 248 -9.07 -4.78 -23.56
N PHE A 249 -9.26 -5.18 -22.31
CA PHE A 249 -8.33 -6.11 -21.65
C PHE A 249 -8.23 -7.45 -22.40
N LEU A 250 -9.35 -8.04 -22.80
CA LEU A 250 -9.37 -9.31 -23.52
C LEU A 250 -8.85 -9.17 -24.95
N GLU A 251 -9.20 -8.08 -25.65
CA GLU A 251 -8.65 -7.76 -26.97
C GLU A 251 -7.13 -7.64 -26.92
N GLU A 252 -6.62 -6.88 -25.95
CA GLU A 252 -5.18 -6.69 -25.75
C GLU A 252 -4.51 -8.01 -25.37
N LEU A 253 -5.12 -8.87 -24.55
CA LEU A 253 -4.53 -10.18 -24.23
C LEU A 253 -4.34 -11.06 -25.47
N GLY A 254 -5.27 -11.05 -26.43
CA GLY A 254 -5.20 -11.89 -27.62
C GLY A 254 -5.04 -13.38 -27.27
N SER A 255 -4.12 -14.08 -27.95
CA SER A 255 -3.85 -15.51 -27.68
C SER A 255 -3.15 -15.78 -26.35
N ALA A 256 -2.61 -14.76 -25.67
CA ALA A 256 -1.88 -14.95 -24.41
C ALA A 256 -2.77 -15.54 -23.31
N ALA A 257 -4.09 -15.28 -23.35
CA ALA A 257 -5.04 -15.87 -22.41
C ALA A 257 -5.20 -17.39 -22.63
N GLU A 258 -5.07 -17.88 -23.86
CA GLU A 258 -5.21 -19.30 -24.22
C GLU A 258 -3.92 -20.08 -23.96
N GLU A 259 -2.77 -19.42 -24.09
CA GLU A 259 -1.45 -20.02 -23.90
C GLU A 259 -1.03 -20.12 -22.43
N TRP A 260 -1.72 -19.41 -21.53
CA TRP A 260 -1.36 -19.36 -20.12
C TRP A 260 -1.87 -20.59 -19.35
N PRO A 261 -0.99 -21.34 -18.65
CA PRO A 261 -1.39 -22.50 -17.85
C PRO A 261 -2.12 -22.15 -16.54
N GLY A 262 -2.20 -20.87 -16.16
CA GLY A 262 -2.86 -20.40 -14.95
C GLY A 262 -4.38 -20.23 -15.11
N THR A 263 -5.03 -19.73 -14.06
CA THR A 263 -6.48 -19.47 -14.09
C THR A 263 -6.76 -17.99 -14.30
N LEU A 264 -7.38 -17.63 -15.42
CA LEU A 264 -7.97 -16.30 -15.62
C LEU A 264 -9.47 -16.38 -15.34
N SER A 265 -9.93 -15.69 -14.29
CA SER A 265 -11.35 -15.48 -14.01
C SER A 265 -11.70 -14.04 -14.35
N THR A 266 -12.58 -13.84 -15.33
CA THR A 266 -13.18 -12.53 -15.61
C THR A 266 -14.64 -12.57 -15.20
N ARG A 267 -15.08 -11.53 -14.50
CA ARG A 267 -16.47 -11.38 -14.05
C ARG A 267 -16.95 -10.00 -14.44
N LEU A 268 -18.00 -9.97 -15.25
CA LEU A 268 -18.72 -8.73 -15.48
C LEU A 268 -19.43 -8.36 -14.18
N ARG A 269 -19.18 -7.15 -13.67
CA ARG A 269 -19.91 -6.68 -12.50
C ARG A 269 -21.36 -6.32 -12.91
N PRO A 270 -22.39 -6.83 -12.22
CA PRO A 270 -23.77 -6.44 -12.51
C PRO A 270 -23.92 -4.92 -12.32
N PRO A 271 -24.64 -4.20 -13.19
CA PRO A 271 -24.91 -2.79 -13.00
C PRO A 271 -25.69 -2.60 -11.70
N GLN A 272 -25.03 -2.10 -10.65
CA GLN A 272 -25.67 -1.92 -9.33
C GLN A 272 -26.60 -0.68 -9.29
N SER A 273 -26.48 0.23 -10.26
CA SER A 273 -27.50 1.23 -10.64
C SER A 273 -27.11 1.84 -12.00
N ILE A 274 -28.03 2.55 -12.66
CA ILE A 274 -27.77 3.27 -13.94
C ILE A 274 -26.73 4.41 -13.74
N TYR A 275 -26.42 4.77 -12.49
CA TYR A 275 -25.42 5.76 -12.09
C TYR A 275 -24.16 5.14 -11.48
N ALA A 276 -24.05 3.80 -11.48
CA ALA A 276 -22.87 3.12 -11.00
C ALA A 276 -21.80 3.18 -12.09
N GLY A 277 -20.80 4.04 -11.90
CA GLY A 277 -19.66 4.13 -12.82
C GLY A 277 -18.80 2.87 -12.86
N SER A 278 -17.71 2.90 -13.63
CA SER A 278 -16.85 1.74 -13.87
C SER A 278 -16.14 1.29 -12.60
N HIS A 279 -16.35 0.05 -12.17
CA HIS A 279 -15.57 -0.57 -11.10
C HIS A 279 -14.49 -1.44 -11.71
N ILE A 280 -13.31 -1.48 -11.08
CA ILE A 280 -12.22 -2.38 -11.41
C ILE A 280 -11.74 -3.00 -10.10
N ASN A 281 -11.75 -4.32 -10.04
CA ASN A 281 -11.16 -5.10 -8.96
C ASN A 281 -10.29 -6.18 -9.61
N VAL A 282 -8.99 -6.10 -9.37
CA VAL A 282 -7.98 -6.99 -9.93
C VAL A 282 -7.24 -7.64 -8.78
N ASN A 283 -7.08 -8.96 -8.83
CA ASN A 283 -6.26 -9.71 -7.88
C ASN A 283 -5.42 -10.77 -8.60
N PHE A 284 -4.09 -10.70 -8.43
CA PHE A 284 -3.16 -11.76 -8.79
C PHE A 284 -3.02 -12.77 -7.65
N ARG A 285 -2.95 -14.05 -8.01
CA ARG A 285 -2.65 -15.19 -7.12
C ARG A 285 -1.30 -15.80 -7.49
#